data_AF-A0A1V6KC84-F1
#
_entry.id   AF-A0A1V6KC84-F1
#
_cell.length_a   1.000
_cell.length_b   1.000
_cell.length_c   1.000
_cell.angle_alpha   90.00
_cell.angle_beta   90.00
_cell.angle_gamma   90.00
#
_symmetry.space_group_name_H-M   'P 1'
#
loop_
_entity.id
_entity.type
_entity.pdbx_description
1 polymer ?
#
loop_
_entity_poly.entity_id
_entity_poly.type
_entity_poly.pdbx_seq_one_letter_code
_entity_poly.pdbx_strand_id
1 'polypeptide(L)'
;MLETPEQYYEDIATLGKVLGNQVHAAEVISWYADHEKKIMSRTTKLSASQKPKVLLLQLAASGESVWKVPPDSWMQTILAERAGGIPVWKGANLGSGWATVSVEQIAAWNPDVVCIINYRANSSEAAEAFKKDKRLSSLKAVREGKVYGFPQDFYSWDQPDTRWILGLTWLAKMLHPALFTDISVIGTTEDFFNFMYGFDEAAFHTNIAPKIQGDVGEQF
;
A
#
# COMPACT_ATOMS: atom_id res chain seq x y z
N MET A 1 -13.54 -2.19 13.48
CA MET A 1 -12.78 -1.32 12.55
C MET A 1 -12.21 -2.24 11.50
N LEU A 2 -12.35 -1.87 10.23
CA LEU A 2 -11.68 -2.56 9.14
C LEU A 2 -10.18 -2.36 9.37
N GLU A 3 -9.48 -3.38 9.86
CA GLU A 3 -8.04 -3.30 10.08
C GLU A 3 -7.31 -4.46 9.38
N THR A 4 -8.04 -5.45 8.86
CA THR A 4 -7.50 -6.62 8.16
C THR A 4 -8.33 -6.96 6.92
N PRO A 5 -7.75 -7.64 5.91
CA PRO A 5 -8.50 -8.12 4.75
C PRO A 5 -9.65 -9.08 5.11
N GLU A 6 -9.46 -9.92 6.12
CA GLU A 6 -10.49 -10.87 6.57
C GLU A 6 -11.71 -10.14 7.13
N GLN A 7 -11.48 -9.11 7.96
CA GLN A 7 -12.56 -8.28 8.49
C GLN A 7 -13.30 -7.52 7.37
N TYR A 8 -12.57 -7.14 6.32
CA TYR A 8 -13.15 -6.52 5.13
C TYR A 8 -14.13 -7.44 4.40
N TYR A 9 -13.80 -8.73 4.26
CA TYR A 9 -14.69 -9.71 3.65
C TYR A 9 -15.93 -10.00 4.52
N GLU A 10 -15.77 -10.08 5.83
CA GLU A 10 -16.89 -10.27 6.78
C GLU A 10 -17.88 -9.10 6.72
N ASP A 11 -17.37 -7.88 6.63
CA ASP A 11 -18.18 -6.67 6.56
C ASP A 11 -18.95 -6.59 5.22
N ILE A 12 -18.31 -6.90 4.09
CA ILE A 12 -19.01 -6.99 2.79
C ILE A 12 -20.12 -8.04 2.82
N ALA A 13 -19.85 -9.22 3.38
CA ALA A 13 -20.85 -10.27 3.51
C ALA A 13 -22.02 -9.83 4.39
N THR A 14 -21.74 -9.08 5.46
CA THR A 14 -22.76 -8.51 6.36
C THR A 14 -23.60 -7.46 5.64
N LEU A 15 -22.98 -6.55 4.89
CA LEU A 15 -23.68 -5.56 4.07
C LEU A 15 -24.58 -6.23 3.03
N GLY A 16 -24.10 -7.29 2.37
CA GLY A 16 -24.91 -8.08 1.44
C GLY A 16 -26.19 -8.63 2.08
N LYS A 17 -26.10 -9.12 3.32
CA LYS A 17 -27.28 -9.60 4.07
C LYS A 17 -28.22 -8.46 4.44
N VAL A 18 -27.69 -7.35 4.95
CA VAL A 18 -28.49 -6.19 5.38
C VAL A 18 -29.21 -5.53 4.20
N LEU A 19 -28.55 -5.44 3.05
CA LEU A 19 -29.08 -4.82 1.83
C LEU A 19 -29.88 -5.79 0.96
N GLY A 20 -29.99 -7.08 1.33
CA GLY A 20 -30.70 -8.09 0.56
C GLY A 20 -30.05 -8.43 -0.79
N ASN A 21 -28.73 -8.21 -0.92
CA ASN A 21 -27.97 -8.45 -2.15
C ASN A 21 -26.72 -9.31 -1.89
N GLN A 22 -26.93 -10.53 -1.40
CA GLN A 22 -25.83 -11.44 -1.04
C GLN A 22 -25.05 -11.95 -2.26
N VAL A 23 -25.69 -12.04 -3.43
CA VAL A 23 -25.04 -12.48 -4.67
C VAL A 23 -23.95 -11.48 -5.06
N HIS A 24 -24.29 -10.19 -5.12
CA HIS A 24 -23.31 -9.15 -5.45
C HIS A 24 -22.21 -9.04 -4.39
N ALA A 25 -22.55 -9.16 -3.09
CA ALA A 25 -21.54 -9.19 -2.03
C ALA A 25 -20.55 -10.35 -2.21
N ALA A 26 -21.02 -11.53 -2.62
CA ALA A 26 -20.14 -12.66 -2.93
C ALA A 26 -19.25 -12.40 -4.15
N GLU A 27 -19.77 -11.78 -5.21
CA GLU A 27 -18.99 -11.36 -6.38
C GLU A 27 -17.87 -10.40 -5.99
N VAL A 28 -18.17 -9.40 -5.16
CA VAL A 28 -17.19 -8.44 -4.66
C VAL A 28 -16.10 -9.14 -3.84
N ILE A 29 -16.48 -10.03 -2.91
CA ILE A 29 -15.52 -10.80 -2.11
C ILE A 29 -14.63 -11.65 -3.01
N SER A 30 -15.21 -12.36 -4.00
CA SER A 30 -14.45 -13.17 -4.95
C SER A 30 -13.47 -12.32 -5.76
N TRP A 31 -13.89 -11.13 -6.20
CA TRP A 31 -13.02 -10.21 -6.93
C TRP A 31 -11.78 -9.85 -6.10
N TYR A 32 -11.93 -9.47 -4.82
CA TYR A 32 -10.78 -9.19 -3.96
C TYR A 32 -9.91 -10.43 -3.72
N ALA A 33 -10.53 -11.56 -3.38
CA ALA A 33 -9.81 -12.80 -3.07
C ALA A 33 -8.99 -13.31 -4.27
N ASP A 34 -9.49 -13.15 -5.50
CA ASP A 34 -8.77 -13.53 -6.70
C ASP A 34 -7.56 -12.63 -6.96
N HIS A 35 -7.69 -11.32 -6.78
CA HIS A 35 -6.57 -10.38 -6.91
C HIS A 35 -5.50 -10.63 -5.85
N GLU A 36 -5.91 -10.85 -4.60
CA GLU A 36 -5.00 -11.19 -3.51
C GLU A 36 -4.27 -12.51 -3.77
N LYS A 37 -4.99 -13.53 -4.25
CA LYS A 37 -4.42 -14.85 -4.58
C LYS A 37 -3.38 -14.76 -5.71
N LYS A 38 -3.59 -13.92 -6.74
CA LYS A 38 -2.60 -13.69 -7.81
C LYS A 38 -1.26 -13.24 -7.23
N ILE A 39 -1.28 -12.43 -6.18
CA ILE A 39 -0.09 -11.92 -5.49
C ILE A 39 0.49 -12.96 -4.54
N MET A 40 -0.33 -13.45 -3.61
CA MET A 40 0.12 -14.34 -2.53
C MET A 40 0.62 -15.69 -3.05
N SER A 41 0.08 -16.20 -4.16
CA SER A 41 0.57 -17.45 -4.78
C SER A 41 2.03 -17.40 -5.27
N ARG A 42 2.60 -16.19 -5.37
CA ARG A 42 4.01 -15.95 -5.73
C ARG A 42 4.83 -15.57 -4.51
N THR A 43 4.36 -14.62 -3.70
CA THR A 43 5.12 -14.09 -2.56
C THR A 43 5.30 -15.12 -1.44
N THR A 44 4.36 -16.06 -1.28
CA THR A 44 4.48 -17.17 -0.30
C THR A 44 5.57 -18.17 -0.65
N LYS A 45 6.04 -18.20 -1.91
CA LYS A 45 7.12 -19.08 -2.37
C LYS A 45 8.51 -18.47 -2.17
N LEU A 46 8.59 -17.19 -1.78
CA LEU A 46 9.85 -16.49 -1.53
C LEU A 46 10.49 -16.98 -0.24
N SER A 47 11.78 -17.30 -0.30
CA SER A 47 12.61 -17.51 0.88
C SER A 47 12.86 -16.19 1.61
N ALA A 48 13.30 -16.25 2.88
CA ALA A 48 13.59 -15.05 3.66
C ALA A 48 14.65 -14.13 3.00
N SER A 49 15.63 -14.70 2.30
CA SER A 49 16.67 -13.91 1.61
C SER A 49 16.20 -13.21 0.34
N GLN A 50 15.07 -13.65 -0.22
CA GLN A 50 14.46 -13.02 -1.40
C GLN A 50 13.53 -11.88 -1.03
N LYS A 51 13.16 -11.74 0.25
CA LYS A 51 12.24 -10.69 0.70
C LYS A 51 13.01 -9.42 1.08
N PRO A 52 12.77 -8.28 0.43
CA PRO A 52 13.42 -7.03 0.80
C PRO A 52 12.90 -6.53 2.15
N LYS A 53 13.77 -5.86 2.91
CA LYS A 53 13.37 -5.08 4.08
C LYS A 53 12.60 -3.83 3.63
N VAL A 54 11.34 -3.73 4.03
CA VAL A 54 10.46 -2.62 3.68
C VAL A 54 10.17 -1.78 4.92
N LEU A 55 10.07 -0.46 4.74
CA LEU A 55 9.62 0.48 5.76
C LEU A 55 8.49 1.35 5.20
N LEU A 56 7.32 1.29 5.83
CA LEU A 56 6.22 2.22 5.57
C LEU A 56 6.25 3.34 6.60
N LEU A 57 6.21 4.59 6.13
CA LEU A 57 6.18 5.77 6.99
C LEU A 57 5.02 6.68 6.61
N GLN A 58 4.20 7.05 7.58
CA GLN A 58 3.27 8.14 7.44
C GLN A 58 3.94 9.46 7.85
N LEU A 59 3.82 10.48 7.00
CA LEU A 59 4.14 11.86 7.38
C LEU A 59 3.06 12.40 8.31
N ALA A 60 3.44 12.81 9.52
CA ALA A 60 2.49 13.32 10.48
C ALA A 60 1.94 14.69 10.10
N ALA A 61 0.68 14.91 10.47
CA ALA A 61 -0.03 16.18 10.37
C ALA A 61 0.68 17.39 10.99
N SER A 62 1.55 17.18 11.97
CA SER A 62 2.24 18.24 12.71
C SER A 62 3.33 18.95 11.90
N GLY A 63 3.73 18.43 10.75
CA GLY A 63 4.70 19.06 9.86
C GLY A 63 5.81 18.13 9.38
N GLU A 64 6.72 18.70 8.59
CA GLU A 64 7.86 18.02 7.98
C GLU A 64 8.72 17.29 9.03
N SER A 65 9.23 16.11 8.67
CA SER A 65 10.15 15.28 9.47
C SER A 65 9.59 14.52 10.68
N VAL A 66 8.28 14.55 10.94
CA VAL A 66 7.69 13.65 11.95
C VAL A 66 7.13 12.42 11.25
N TRP A 67 7.86 11.31 11.36
CA TRP A 67 7.52 10.04 10.71
C TRP A 67 6.86 9.09 11.69
N LYS A 68 5.88 8.33 11.19
CA LYS A 68 5.17 7.33 11.99
C LYS A 68 5.10 5.98 11.31
N VAL A 69 5.11 4.90 12.10
CA VAL A 69 4.90 3.53 11.62
C VAL A 69 3.54 2.99 12.07
N PRO A 70 2.89 2.14 11.27
CA PRO A 70 1.60 1.56 11.63
C PRO A 70 1.79 0.47 12.70
N PRO A 71 0.74 0.13 13.46
CA PRO A 71 0.72 -1.06 14.29
C PRO A 71 0.98 -2.35 13.53
N ASP A 72 1.50 -3.34 14.24
CA ASP A 72 1.76 -4.69 13.69
C ASP A 72 0.50 -5.37 13.14
N SER A 73 -0.65 -5.12 13.75
CA SER A 73 -1.93 -5.74 13.41
C SER A 73 -2.71 -5.01 12.32
N TRP A 74 -2.23 -3.85 11.87
CA TRP A 74 -2.95 -3.02 10.91
C TRP A 74 -2.70 -3.42 9.46
N MET A 75 -3.65 -3.04 8.61
CA MET A 75 -3.68 -3.31 7.17
C MET A 75 -2.33 -3.01 6.53
N GLN A 76 -1.72 -1.86 6.78
CA GLN A 76 -0.43 -1.47 6.19
C GLN A 76 0.69 -2.49 6.44
N THR A 77 0.78 -3.02 7.66
CA THR A 77 1.76 -4.07 8.00
C THR A 77 1.41 -5.37 7.29
N ILE A 78 0.13 -5.75 7.27
CA ILE A 78 -0.35 -6.96 6.59
C ILE A 78 -0.06 -6.88 5.08
N LEU A 79 -0.30 -5.75 4.42
CA LEU A 79 -0.03 -5.55 3.00
C LEU A 79 1.46 -5.69 2.70
N ALA A 80 2.33 -5.10 3.52
CA ALA A 80 3.77 -5.24 3.37
C ALA A 80 4.24 -6.69 3.47
N GLU A 81 3.65 -7.50 4.35
CA GLU A 81 3.94 -8.93 4.46
C GLU A 81 3.38 -9.74 3.28
N ARG A 82 2.13 -9.50 2.89
CA ARG A 82 1.48 -10.19 1.76
C ARG A 82 2.14 -9.87 0.41
N ALA A 83 2.66 -8.65 0.26
CA ALA A 83 3.50 -8.23 -0.86
C ALA A 83 4.89 -8.89 -0.89
N GLY A 84 5.24 -9.71 0.10
CA GLY A 84 6.52 -10.41 0.16
C GLY A 84 7.68 -9.55 0.67
N GLY A 85 7.40 -8.51 1.45
CA GLY A 85 8.42 -7.73 2.16
C GLY A 85 8.65 -8.22 3.59
N ILE A 86 9.70 -7.68 4.23
CA ILE A 86 9.95 -7.80 5.66
C ILE A 86 9.71 -6.41 6.28
N PRO A 87 8.57 -6.17 6.96
CA PRO A 87 8.31 -4.92 7.67
C PRO A 87 9.32 -4.73 8.80
N VAL A 88 10.26 -3.81 8.64
CA VAL A 88 11.35 -3.63 9.62
C VAL A 88 10.88 -3.09 10.97
N TRP A 89 9.68 -2.51 11.01
CA TRP A 89 9.08 -1.95 12.21
C TRP A 89 8.28 -2.98 13.02
N LYS A 90 8.12 -4.22 12.53
CA LYS A 90 7.33 -5.24 13.23
C LYS A 90 7.91 -5.49 14.63
N GLY A 91 7.06 -5.44 15.65
CA GLY A 91 7.39 -5.51 17.07
C GLY A 91 7.69 -4.15 17.72
N ALA A 92 7.83 -3.07 16.95
CA ALA A 92 8.08 -1.73 17.49
C ALA A 92 6.79 -0.94 17.77
N ASN A 93 5.67 -1.31 17.17
CA ASN A 93 4.37 -0.70 17.43
C ASN A 93 3.28 -1.75 17.63
N LEU A 94 3.09 -2.15 18.89
CA LEU A 94 2.04 -3.08 19.31
C LEU A 94 0.73 -2.35 19.70
N GLY A 95 0.69 -1.02 19.54
CA GLY A 95 -0.44 -0.18 19.94
C GLY A 95 -1.61 -0.20 18.96
N SER A 96 -2.57 0.70 19.17
CA SER A 96 -3.76 0.87 18.34
C SER A 96 -3.72 2.15 17.49
N GLY A 97 -2.52 2.67 17.18
CA GLY A 97 -2.37 3.90 16.41
C GLY A 97 -0.97 4.07 15.83
N TRP A 98 -0.84 5.00 14.89
CA TRP A 98 0.45 5.40 14.31
C TRP A 98 1.43 5.87 15.39
N ALA A 99 2.58 5.21 15.50
CA ALA A 99 3.62 5.54 16.48
C ALA A 99 4.75 6.36 15.85
N THR A 100 5.13 7.47 16.49
CA THR A 100 6.25 8.31 16.03
C THR A 100 7.57 7.57 16.19
N VAL A 101 8.43 7.67 15.16
CA VAL A 101 9.77 7.09 15.14
C VAL A 101 10.81 8.19 14.93
N SER A 102 11.99 8.01 15.52
CA SER A 102 13.11 8.93 15.33
C SER A 102 13.90 8.59 14.06
N VAL A 103 14.71 9.53 13.59
CA VAL A 103 15.60 9.30 12.45
C VAL A 103 16.64 8.22 12.76
N GLU A 104 17.11 8.15 14.00
CA GLU A 104 18.03 7.12 14.48
C GLU A 104 17.38 5.73 14.44
N GLN A 105 16.09 5.62 14.79
CA GLN A 105 15.35 4.37 14.68
C GLN A 105 15.20 3.92 13.22
N ILE A 106 14.89 4.86 12.33
CA ILE A 106 14.84 4.60 10.88
C ILE A 106 16.20 4.14 10.36
N ALA A 107 17.28 4.80 10.79
CA ALA A 107 18.66 4.44 10.45
C ALA A 107 19.05 3.05 10.97
N ALA A 108 18.62 2.68 12.18
CA ALA A 108 18.87 1.36 12.76
C ALA A 108 18.20 0.23 11.98
N TRP A 109 16.99 0.46 11.46
CA TRP A 109 16.31 -0.51 10.60
C TRP A 109 16.97 -0.69 9.23
N ASN A 110 17.52 0.40 8.67
CA ASN A 110 18.22 0.46 7.39
C ASN A 110 17.51 -0.35 6.28
N PRO A 111 16.28 0.05 5.89
CA PRO A 111 15.47 -0.70 4.94
C PRO A 111 16.06 -0.70 3.52
N ASP A 112 15.67 -1.71 2.73
CA ASP A 112 15.98 -1.78 1.30
C ASP A 112 15.04 -0.91 0.47
N VAL A 113 13.78 -0.75 0.92
CA VAL A 113 12.74 0.05 0.28
C VAL A 113 11.98 0.86 1.34
N VAL A 114 11.74 2.13 1.06
CA VAL A 114 10.87 3.00 1.88
C VAL A 114 9.66 3.42 1.06
N CYS A 115 8.46 3.29 1.62
CA CYS A 115 7.25 3.88 1.03
C CYS A 115 6.66 4.93 1.97
N ILE A 116 6.37 6.10 1.44
CA ILE A 116 5.94 7.28 2.18
C ILE A 116 4.45 7.51 1.95
N ILE A 117 3.68 7.54 3.03
CA ILE A 117 2.25 7.85 3.05
C ILE A 117 2.08 9.31 3.46
N ASN A 118 1.28 10.06 2.70
CA ASN A 118 0.95 11.45 3.03
C ASN A 118 -0.53 11.72 2.77
N TYR A 119 -1.37 11.70 3.81
CA TYR A 119 -2.81 11.91 3.67
C TYR A 119 -3.24 13.35 3.35
N ARG A 120 -2.31 14.30 3.23
CA ARG A 120 -2.63 15.73 3.06
C ARG A 120 -2.23 16.30 1.71
N ALA A 121 -1.32 15.65 1.00
CA ALA A 121 -0.78 16.11 -0.27
C ALA A 121 -0.19 14.94 -1.05
N ASN A 122 0.39 15.21 -2.21
CA ASN A 122 1.05 14.20 -3.02
C ASN A 122 2.17 13.50 -2.22
N SER A 123 2.11 12.18 -2.12
CA SER A 123 3.10 11.38 -1.40
C SER A 123 4.46 11.37 -2.09
N SER A 124 4.54 11.57 -3.41
CA SER A 124 5.82 11.69 -4.14
C SER A 124 6.63 12.90 -3.66
N GLU A 125 5.97 14.02 -3.35
CA GLU A 125 6.65 15.22 -2.81
C GLU A 125 7.25 14.95 -1.42
N ALA A 126 6.52 14.21 -0.58
CA ALA A 126 7.01 13.80 0.73
C ALA A 126 8.17 12.79 0.62
N ALA A 127 8.13 11.89 -0.36
CA ALA A 127 9.24 10.98 -0.68
C ALA A 127 10.48 11.72 -1.16
N GLU A 128 10.32 12.75 -2.00
CA GLU A 128 11.41 13.63 -2.41
C GLU A 128 12.01 14.40 -1.23
N ALA A 129 11.17 14.93 -0.34
CA ALA A 129 11.64 15.58 0.89
C ALA A 129 12.42 14.61 1.78
N PHE A 130 11.93 13.37 1.94
CA PHE A 130 12.64 12.31 2.68
C PHE A 130 14.03 12.03 2.08
N LYS A 131 14.14 11.92 0.74
CA LYS A 131 15.42 11.71 0.05
C LYS A 131 16.42 12.86 0.25
N LYS A 132 15.93 14.09 0.38
CA LYS A 132 16.76 15.31 0.55
C LYS A 132 17.21 15.53 1.99
N ASP A 133 16.65 14.83 2.97
CA ASP A 133 17.03 14.95 4.37
C ASP A 133 18.44 14.38 4.61
N LYS A 134 19.38 15.26 4.94
CA LYS A 134 20.79 14.90 5.18
C LYS A 134 20.95 13.87 6.29
N ARG A 135 20.05 13.84 7.28
CA ARG A 135 20.10 12.89 8.40
C ARG A 135 19.82 11.45 7.94
N LEU A 136 19.10 11.28 6.82
CA LEU A 136 18.69 10.01 6.24
C LEU A 136 19.56 9.58 5.05
N SER A 137 20.55 10.40 4.67
CA SER A 137 21.43 10.15 3.51
C SER A 137 22.24 8.85 3.58
N SER A 138 22.45 8.31 4.78
CA SER A 138 23.14 7.04 5.02
C SER A 138 22.23 5.81 4.91
N LEU A 139 20.94 5.95 4.63
CA LEU A 139 20.07 4.82 4.37
C LEU A 139 20.38 4.17 3.02
N LYS A 140 20.35 2.84 2.97
CA LYS A 140 20.48 2.10 1.71
C LYS A 140 19.39 2.52 0.71
N ALA A 141 18.13 2.55 1.13
CA ALA A 141 17.01 2.98 0.29
C ALA A 141 17.21 4.39 -0.30
N VAL A 142 17.76 5.35 0.46
CA VAL A 142 18.02 6.71 -0.05
C VAL A 142 19.15 6.70 -1.09
N ARG A 143 20.27 6.02 -0.80
CA ARG A 143 21.40 5.92 -1.76
C ARG A 143 21.03 5.21 -3.06
N GLU A 144 20.18 4.20 -2.99
CA GLU A 144 19.72 3.44 -4.15
C GLU A 144 18.49 4.06 -4.84
N GLY A 145 17.98 5.19 -4.34
CA GLY A 145 16.79 5.84 -4.88
C GLY A 145 15.47 5.07 -4.67
N LYS A 146 15.44 4.09 -3.76
CA LYS A 146 14.28 3.22 -3.45
C LYS A 146 13.40 3.81 -2.36
N VAL A 147 13.04 5.09 -2.53
CA VAL A 147 12.10 5.81 -1.67
C VAL A 147 10.97 6.31 -2.56
N TYR A 148 9.77 5.83 -2.27
CA TYR A 148 8.61 6.01 -3.14
C TYR A 148 7.42 6.63 -2.38
N GLY A 149 6.69 7.53 -3.01
CA GLY A 149 5.38 7.96 -2.55
C GLY A 149 4.36 6.84 -2.72
N PHE A 150 3.67 6.46 -1.64
CA PHE A 150 2.61 5.46 -1.68
C PHE A 150 1.45 5.98 -2.54
N PRO A 151 0.94 5.21 -3.51
CA PRO A 151 -0.11 5.68 -4.41
C PRO A 151 -1.41 6.06 -3.70
N GLN A 152 -2.09 7.03 -4.28
CA GLN A 152 -3.37 7.52 -3.80
C GLN A 152 -4.20 8.08 -4.94
N ASP A 153 -5.51 8.10 -4.76
CA ASP A 153 -6.43 8.90 -5.56
C ASP A 153 -7.16 9.93 -4.65
N PHE A 154 -8.48 9.87 -4.54
CA PHE A 154 -9.26 10.51 -3.48
C PHE A 154 -8.84 10.05 -2.07
N TYR A 155 -8.36 8.81 -1.95
CA TYR A 155 -7.83 8.23 -0.71
C TYR A 155 -6.50 7.51 -0.97
N SER A 156 -5.68 7.40 0.06
CA SER A 156 -4.43 6.64 0.01
C SER A 156 -4.71 5.14 -0.01
N TRP A 157 -4.03 4.40 -0.88
CA TRP A 157 -4.29 2.97 -1.11
C TRP A 157 -3.78 2.05 0.00
N ASP A 158 -3.13 2.60 1.03
CA ASP A 158 -2.70 1.87 2.23
C ASP A 158 -3.81 1.73 3.28
N GLN A 159 -4.86 2.54 3.18
CA GLN A 159 -5.94 2.58 4.16
C GLN A 159 -6.78 1.30 4.09
N PRO A 160 -7.42 0.89 5.21
CA PRO A 160 -8.35 -0.22 5.20
C PRO A 160 -9.72 0.17 4.62
N ASP A 161 -9.69 0.68 3.38
CA ASP A 161 -10.85 1.02 2.56
C ASP A 161 -10.89 0.13 1.31
N THR A 162 -11.82 0.40 0.38
CA THR A 162 -11.95 -0.37 -0.88
C THR A 162 -10.67 -0.47 -1.72
N ARG A 163 -9.68 0.41 -1.52
CA ARG A 163 -8.45 0.47 -2.34
C ARG A 163 -7.31 -0.37 -1.79
N TRP A 164 -7.46 -1.03 -0.63
CA TRP A 164 -6.36 -1.79 -0.01
C TRP A 164 -5.70 -2.79 -0.97
N ILE A 165 -6.50 -3.37 -1.88
CA ILE A 165 -6.04 -4.32 -2.90
C ILE A 165 -5.17 -3.68 -3.99
N LEU A 166 -5.42 -2.41 -4.31
CA LEU A 166 -4.58 -1.61 -5.21
C LEU A 166 -3.24 -1.34 -4.53
N GLY A 167 -3.26 -1.03 -3.23
CA GLY A 167 -2.07 -0.90 -2.39
C GLY A 167 -1.24 -2.17 -2.33
N LEU A 168 -1.89 -3.34 -2.16
CA LEU A 168 -1.22 -4.65 -2.20
C LEU A 168 -0.57 -4.90 -3.56
N THR A 169 -1.29 -4.63 -4.63
CA THR A 169 -0.84 -4.82 -6.02
C THR A 169 0.40 -3.98 -6.32
N TRP A 170 0.34 -2.70 -5.97
CA TRP A 170 1.47 -1.79 -6.12
C TRP A 170 2.67 -2.23 -5.27
N LEU A 171 2.48 -2.52 -3.97
CA LEU A 171 3.56 -2.98 -3.10
C LEU A 171 4.24 -4.24 -3.65
N ALA A 172 3.45 -5.23 -4.09
CA ALA A 172 3.99 -6.47 -4.63
C ALA A 172 4.86 -6.23 -5.87
N LYS A 173 4.39 -5.41 -6.81
CA LYS A 173 5.15 -5.05 -8.02
C LYS A 173 6.40 -4.24 -7.69
N MET A 174 6.31 -3.30 -6.76
CA MET A 174 7.45 -2.47 -6.34
C MET A 174 8.54 -3.28 -5.64
N LEU A 175 8.17 -4.21 -4.78
CA LEU A 175 9.12 -5.04 -4.05
C LEU A 175 9.71 -6.14 -4.95
N HIS A 176 8.95 -6.64 -5.92
CA HIS A 176 9.31 -7.80 -6.75
C HIS A 176 8.97 -7.62 -8.24
N PRO A 177 9.52 -6.61 -8.94
CA PRO A 177 9.10 -6.27 -10.30
C PRO A 177 9.28 -7.43 -11.30
N ALA A 178 10.33 -8.25 -11.13
CA ALA A 178 10.58 -9.42 -11.95
C ALA A 178 9.57 -10.57 -11.75
N LEU A 179 8.89 -10.62 -10.59
CA LEU A 179 7.86 -11.63 -10.31
C LEU A 179 6.47 -11.21 -10.81
N PHE A 180 6.28 -9.94 -11.12
CA PHE A 180 4.98 -9.33 -11.45
C PHE A 180 5.04 -8.55 -12.77
N THR A 181 5.72 -9.14 -13.77
CA THR A 181 5.83 -8.58 -15.12
C THR A 181 4.51 -8.62 -15.88
N ASP A 182 3.61 -9.52 -15.52
CA ASP A 182 2.27 -9.72 -16.09
C ASP A 182 1.15 -8.99 -15.33
N ILE A 183 1.46 -8.32 -14.22
CA ILE A 183 0.48 -7.52 -13.46
C ILE A 183 0.74 -6.04 -13.72
N SER A 184 -0.26 -5.32 -14.24
CA SER A 184 -0.25 -3.85 -14.32
C SER A 184 -0.97 -3.26 -13.11
N VAL A 185 -0.33 -2.29 -12.46
CA VAL A 185 -0.98 -1.53 -11.38
C VAL A 185 -2.13 -0.71 -11.98
N ILE A 186 -1.89 -0.01 -13.08
CA ILE A 186 -2.91 0.82 -13.75
C ILE A 186 -4.07 -0.02 -14.26
N GLY A 187 -3.80 -1.13 -14.95
CA GLY A 187 -4.84 -2.03 -15.43
C GLY A 187 -5.67 -2.62 -14.29
N THR A 188 -5.04 -2.95 -13.15
CA THR A 188 -5.77 -3.39 -11.95
C THR A 188 -6.63 -2.26 -11.37
N THR A 189 -6.17 -1.02 -11.43
CA THR A 189 -6.94 0.16 -11.01
C THR A 189 -8.12 0.41 -11.94
N GLU A 190 -7.95 0.30 -13.26
CA GLU A 190 -9.02 0.40 -14.25
C GLU A 190 -10.08 -0.69 -14.02
N ASP A 191 -9.66 -1.94 -13.90
CA ASP A 191 -10.53 -3.10 -13.61
C ASP A 191 -11.30 -2.90 -12.31
N PHE A 192 -10.66 -2.34 -11.28
CA PHE A 192 -11.29 -2.02 -10.00
C PHE A 192 -12.40 -0.97 -10.16
N PHE A 193 -12.11 0.15 -10.85
CA PHE A 193 -13.12 1.20 -11.04
C PHE A 193 -14.25 0.77 -11.98
N ASN A 194 -13.96 -0.08 -12.95
CA ASN A 194 -14.97 -0.69 -13.80
C ASN A 194 -15.89 -1.61 -12.99
N PHE A 195 -15.32 -2.57 -12.26
CA PHE A 195 -16.11 -3.56 -11.53
C PHE A 195 -16.87 -2.95 -10.34
N MET A 196 -16.23 -2.08 -9.55
CA MET A 196 -16.84 -1.54 -8.32
C MET A 196 -17.76 -0.35 -8.57
N TYR A 197 -17.47 0.46 -9.61
CA TYR A 197 -18.16 1.75 -9.83
C TYR A 197 -18.76 1.87 -11.24
N GLY A 198 -18.57 0.90 -12.14
CA GLY A 198 -19.12 0.91 -13.50
C GLY A 198 -18.43 1.90 -14.43
N PHE A 199 -17.20 2.33 -14.11
CA PHE A 199 -16.48 3.29 -14.95
C PHE A 199 -15.88 2.55 -16.15
N ASP A 200 -16.30 2.92 -17.36
CA ASP A 200 -15.59 2.52 -18.57
C ASP A 200 -14.24 3.27 -18.69
N GLU A 201 -13.44 2.90 -19.69
CA GLU A 201 -12.12 3.49 -19.95
C GLU A 201 -12.19 5.02 -20.05
N ALA A 202 -13.15 5.55 -20.81
CA ALA A 202 -13.30 7.00 -20.99
C ALA A 202 -13.64 7.71 -19.67
N ALA A 203 -14.55 7.15 -18.88
CA ALA A 203 -14.91 7.67 -17.57
C ALA A 203 -13.72 7.60 -16.59
N PHE A 204 -12.92 6.52 -16.63
CA PHE A 204 -11.72 6.37 -15.82
C PHE A 204 -10.68 7.46 -16.13
N HIS A 205 -10.29 7.62 -17.39
CA HIS A 205 -9.28 8.61 -17.77
C HIS A 205 -9.74 10.05 -17.56
N THR A 206 -11.04 10.31 -17.60
CA THR A 206 -11.59 11.65 -17.34
C THR A 206 -11.66 11.96 -15.85
N ASN A 207 -12.11 11.01 -15.02
CA ASN A 207 -12.52 11.30 -13.65
C ASN A 207 -11.54 10.79 -12.58
N ILE A 208 -10.79 9.73 -12.87
CA ILE A 208 -9.95 9.02 -11.90
C ILE A 208 -8.46 9.24 -12.19
N ALA A 209 -7.99 8.92 -13.40
CA ALA A 209 -6.56 8.98 -13.74
C ALA A 209 -5.89 10.33 -13.39
N PRO A 210 -6.52 11.51 -13.63
CA PRO A 210 -5.92 12.80 -13.29
C PRO A 210 -5.77 13.06 -11.79
N LYS A 211 -6.41 12.24 -10.94
CA LYS A 211 -6.36 12.34 -9.48
C LYS A 211 -5.36 11.39 -8.87
N ILE A 212 -4.84 10.44 -9.63
CA ILE A 212 -3.86 9.49 -9.11
C ILE A 212 -2.53 10.22 -8.88
N GLN A 213 -2.00 10.04 -7.68
CA GLN A 213 -0.76 10.63 -7.17
C GLN A 213 0.09 9.55 -6.50
N GLY A 214 1.33 9.91 -6.12
CA GLY A 214 2.33 8.94 -5.67
C GLY A 214 3.09 8.30 -6.82
N ASP A 215 4.02 7.42 -6.48
CA ASP A 215 4.95 6.82 -7.43
C ASP A 215 4.40 5.46 -7.93
N VAL A 216 3.37 5.51 -8.79
CA VAL A 216 2.68 4.31 -9.32
C VAL A 216 3.61 3.40 -10.14
N GLY A 217 4.67 3.95 -10.73
CA GLY A 217 5.67 3.20 -11.51
C GLY A 217 5.24 2.86 -12.94
N GLU A 218 4.05 3.30 -13.35
CA GLU A 218 3.45 3.15 -14.68
C GLU A 218 2.87 4.52 -15.09
N GLN A 219 2.76 4.79 -16.40
CA GLN A 219 2.13 6.01 -16.92
C GLN A 219 0.70 5.71 -17.37
N PHE A 220 -0.23 6.62 -17.05
CA PHE A 220 -1.60 6.63 -17.55
C PHE A 220 -1.69 7.12 -19.00
#